data_AF-A0A6P0TE44-F1
#
_entry.id   AF-A0A6P0TE44-F1
#
_cell.length_a   1.000
_cell.length_b   1.000
_cell.length_c   1.000
_cell.angle_alpha   90.00
_cell.angle_beta   90.00
_cell.angle_gamma   90.00
#
_symmetry.space_group_name_H-M   'P 1'
#
loop_
_entity.id
_entity.type
_entity.pdbx_description
1 polymer ?
#
loop_
_entity_poly.entity_id
_entity_poly.type
_entity_poly.pdbx_seq_one_letter_code
_entity_poly.pdbx_strand_id
1 'polypeptide(L)'
;MTEFPTRQPPSAGQHPDPPIDVEFGHASSSSPQQSEMQQPSLSPAQPATSAKNLSPLFHFLLCWLALLVLTNPRIITPAALVGYAQSLVRIVYRLPLSQLSWQRPPAVTDSRIIRLRRAIIGQESGANYRAVNPHSGALGYGQVMPANVPVWTQQALGRSLTSQQFLNDPDAQIATIDYKLQQYWREAQAVTSKEDEIVRRVASKWYSGNPRLWNNTRPQFYKGHPYPSIANYTYSVLRRYRRQS
;
A
#
# COMPACT_ATOMS: atom_id res chain seq x y z
N MET A 1 49.06 -21.37 19.11
CA MET A 1 48.49 -21.49 17.75
C MET A 1 47.31 -22.42 17.87
N THR A 2 46.10 -21.89 17.85
CA THR A 2 44.88 -22.64 18.16
C THR A 2 44.03 -22.66 16.90
N GLU A 3 43.88 -23.84 16.31
CA GLU A 3 43.14 -24.06 15.08
C GLU A 3 41.63 -23.90 15.31
N PHE A 4 40.97 -23.14 14.44
CA PHE A 4 39.52 -23.04 14.39
C PHE A 4 38.97 -24.12 13.44
N PRO A 5 37.95 -24.91 13.84
CA PRO A 5 37.34 -25.88 12.93
C PRO A 5 36.40 -25.20 11.92
N THR A 6 36.66 -25.46 10.65
CA THR A 6 35.82 -25.12 9.49
C THR A 6 34.43 -25.75 9.63
N ARG A 7 33.38 -24.92 9.76
CA ARG A 7 31.99 -25.39 9.66
C ARG A 7 31.46 -25.19 8.24
N GLN A 8 31.01 -26.29 7.63
CA GLN A 8 30.25 -26.28 6.38
C GLN A 8 28.94 -25.47 6.54
N PRO A 9 28.50 -24.75 5.49
CA PRO A 9 27.21 -24.05 5.52
C PRO A 9 26.04 -25.05 5.40
N PRO A 10 24.95 -24.86 6.18
CA PRO A 10 23.77 -25.72 6.09
C PRO A 10 22.89 -25.43 4.86
N SER A 11 22.28 -26.53 4.41
CA SER A 11 21.37 -26.72 3.28
C SER A 11 20.22 -25.70 3.16
N ALA A 12 19.90 -25.33 1.92
CA ALA A 12 18.83 -24.42 1.55
C ALA A 12 17.45 -25.04 1.81
N GLY A 13 16.60 -24.33 2.57
CA GLY A 13 15.23 -24.73 2.84
C GLY A 13 14.31 -23.54 3.12
N GLN A 14 13.34 -23.37 2.23
CA GLN A 14 12.07 -22.65 2.35
C GLN A 14 12.06 -21.11 2.25
N HIS A 15 11.79 -20.71 1.01
CA HIS A 15 11.40 -19.43 0.44
C HIS A 15 9.98 -19.01 0.90
N PRO A 16 9.74 -17.76 1.34
CA PRO A 16 8.45 -17.09 1.18
C PRO A 16 8.42 -16.26 -0.13
N ASP A 17 7.22 -16.06 -0.67
CA ASP A 17 6.85 -15.75 -2.07
C ASP A 17 7.64 -14.66 -2.83
N PRO A 18 7.74 -14.77 -4.18
CA PRO A 18 8.59 -13.92 -5.03
C PRO A 18 7.92 -12.59 -5.45
N PRO A 19 8.70 -11.55 -5.80
CA PRO A 19 8.20 -10.52 -6.70
C PRO A 19 8.15 -11.08 -8.13
N ILE A 20 7.06 -10.81 -8.83
CA ILE A 20 6.74 -11.23 -10.19
C ILE A 20 7.85 -10.80 -11.16
N ASP A 21 8.43 -11.75 -11.88
CA ASP A 21 9.11 -11.51 -13.17
C ASP A 21 8.49 -12.42 -14.24
N VAL A 22 8.05 -11.79 -15.32
CA VAL A 22 7.46 -12.39 -16.53
C VAL A 22 8.61 -12.61 -17.52
N GLU A 23 8.78 -13.83 -18.04
CA GLU A 23 9.67 -14.04 -19.18
C GLU A 23 9.08 -15.02 -20.21
N PHE A 24 9.05 -14.56 -21.46
CA PHE A 24 8.57 -15.25 -22.66
C PHE A 24 9.59 -16.28 -23.14
N GLY A 25 9.15 -17.52 -23.40
CA GLY A 25 9.94 -18.54 -24.08
C GLY A 25 9.52 -18.70 -25.55
N HIS A 26 10.46 -18.49 -26.47
CA HIS A 26 10.46 -19.09 -27.81
C HIS A 26 11.17 -20.45 -27.77
N ALA A 27 10.58 -21.51 -28.34
CA ALA A 27 11.28 -22.48 -29.22
C ALA A 27 10.30 -23.50 -29.81
N SER A 28 10.68 -24.01 -30.97
CA SER A 28 9.89 -24.65 -32.02
C SER A 28 9.46 -26.12 -31.81
N SER A 29 8.35 -26.44 -32.47
CA SER A 29 8.03 -27.67 -33.23
C SER A 29 8.14 -29.05 -32.57
N SER A 30 6.98 -29.64 -32.28
CA SER A 30 6.65 -31.06 -32.56
C SER A 30 5.13 -31.24 -32.50
N SER A 31 4.55 -31.91 -33.50
CA SER A 31 3.12 -32.27 -33.65
C SER A 31 3.08 -33.63 -34.37
N PRO A 32 1.96 -34.39 -34.41
CA PRO A 32 0.75 -34.36 -33.60
C PRO A 32 0.37 -35.77 -33.05
N GLN A 33 -0.40 -35.83 -31.95
CA GLN A 33 -1.33 -36.95 -31.76
C GLN A 33 -2.54 -36.53 -30.91
N GLN A 34 -3.70 -36.75 -31.50
CA GLN A 34 -5.03 -36.43 -30.98
C GLN A 34 -5.37 -37.34 -29.80
N SER A 35 -5.89 -36.76 -28.71
CA SER A 35 -6.72 -37.46 -27.73
C SER A 35 -7.71 -36.48 -27.14
N GLU A 36 -8.97 -36.76 -27.47
CA GLU A 36 -10.20 -36.12 -27.08
C GLU A 36 -10.47 -36.35 -25.58
N MET A 37 -10.60 -35.29 -24.78
CA MET A 37 -11.21 -35.37 -23.44
C MET A 37 -11.64 -34.00 -22.90
N GLN A 38 -12.96 -33.79 -22.92
CA GLN A 38 -13.83 -33.14 -21.93
C GLN A 38 -13.44 -31.76 -21.35
N GLN A 39 -14.26 -30.76 -21.73
CA GLN A 39 -14.35 -29.43 -21.12
C GLN A 39 -14.84 -29.51 -19.66
N PRO A 40 -14.19 -28.85 -18.68
CA PRO A 40 -14.80 -28.58 -17.40
C PRO A 40 -15.69 -27.33 -17.48
N SER A 41 -16.93 -27.52 -17.05
CA SER A 41 -17.97 -26.50 -16.91
C SER A 41 -17.56 -25.39 -15.93
N LEU A 42 -17.66 -24.15 -16.38
CA LEU A 42 -17.53 -22.97 -15.53
C LEU A 42 -18.83 -22.80 -14.72
N SER A 43 -18.76 -23.09 -13.42
CA SER A 43 -19.78 -22.66 -12.45
C SER A 43 -19.58 -21.18 -12.09
N PRO A 44 -20.64 -20.36 -12.08
CA PRO A 44 -20.54 -18.95 -11.71
C PRO A 44 -20.33 -18.76 -10.20
N ALA A 45 -19.35 -17.90 -9.88
CA ALA A 45 -19.02 -17.49 -8.53
C ALA A 45 -20.18 -16.77 -7.83
N GLN A 46 -20.44 -17.14 -6.57
CA GLN A 46 -21.39 -16.48 -5.69
C GLN A 46 -20.92 -15.07 -5.29
N PRO A 47 -21.78 -14.04 -5.30
CA PRO A 47 -21.41 -12.72 -4.81
C PRO A 47 -21.36 -12.66 -3.27
N ALA A 48 -20.35 -11.94 -2.78
CA ALA A 48 -20.10 -11.65 -1.39
C ALA A 48 -21.30 -10.96 -0.71
N THR A 49 -21.68 -11.48 0.45
CA THR A 49 -22.73 -10.94 1.32
C THR A 49 -22.16 -9.85 2.22
N SER A 50 -22.52 -8.57 1.97
CA SER A 50 -22.63 -7.55 3.02
C SER A 50 -23.39 -6.31 2.52
N ALA A 51 -24.71 -6.44 2.45
CA ALA A 51 -25.65 -5.33 2.20
C ALA A 51 -26.79 -5.35 3.22
N LYS A 52 -26.49 -5.73 4.47
CA LYS A 52 -27.49 -5.83 5.54
C LYS A 52 -27.30 -4.64 6.48
N ASN A 53 -27.95 -3.53 6.13
CA ASN A 53 -28.41 -2.41 7.00
C ASN A 53 -28.42 -1.10 6.23
N LEU A 54 -29.11 -1.08 5.08
CA LEU A 54 -29.65 0.16 4.54
C LEU A 54 -30.97 0.42 5.28
N SER A 55 -31.17 1.65 5.78
CA SER A 55 -32.39 1.99 6.51
C SER A 55 -33.63 1.68 5.66
N PRO A 56 -34.77 1.30 6.25
CA PRO A 56 -36.00 1.00 5.50
C PRO A 56 -36.44 2.18 4.62
N LEU A 57 -36.13 3.41 5.02
CA LEU A 57 -36.35 4.61 4.21
C LEU A 57 -35.50 4.65 2.93
N PHE A 58 -34.26 4.18 2.99
CA PHE A 58 -33.37 4.13 1.83
C PHE A 58 -33.82 3.07 0.81
N HIS A 59 -34.31 1.92 1.28
CA HIS A 59 -34.92 0.91 0.43
C HIS A 59 -36.22 1.41 -0.22
N PHE A 60 -37.09 2.06 0.54
CA PHE A 60 -38.31 2.66 0.00
C PHE A 60 -38.01 3.71 -1.07
N LEU A 61 -37.00 4.55 -0.87
CA LEU A 61 -36.60 5.57 -1.83
C LEU A 61 -36.04 4.96 -3.13
N LEU A 62 -35.21 3.91 -3.02
CA LEU A 62 -34.70 3.18 -4.18
C LEU A 62 -35.82 2.49 -4.96
N CYS A 63 -36.77 1.84 -4.29
CA CYS A 63 -37.91 1.20 -4.93
C CYS A 63 -38.84 2.22 -5.59
N TRP A 64 -39.10 3.36 -4.94
CA TRP A 64 -39.92 4.43 -5.51
C TRP A 64 -39.26 5.07 -6.75
N LEU A 65 -37.94 5.32 -6.72
CA LEU A 65 -37.21 5.83 -7.87
C LEU A 65 -37.17 4.83 -9.03
N ALA A 66 -36.96 3.54 -8.74
CA ALA A 66 -37.01 2.50 -9.77
C ALA A 66 -38.39 2.40 -10.42
N LEU A 67 -39.47 2.50 -9.63
CA LEU A 67 -40.85 2.50 -10.14
C LEU A 67 -41.15 3.75 -10.97
N LEU A 68 -40.64 4.92 -10.58
CA LEU A 68 -40.79 6.17 -11.33
C LEU A 68 -40.12 6.11 -12.71
N VAL A 69 -38.91 5.52 -12.78
CA VAL A 69 -38.16 5.34 -14.03
C VAL A 69 -38.84 4.34 -14.96
N LEU A 70 -39.36 3.23 -14.43
CA LEU A 70 -40.04 2.19 -15.21
C LEU A 70 -41.39 2.64 -15.76
N THR A 71 -42.11 3.51 -15.04
CA THR A 71 -43.46 3.93 -15.42
C THR A 71 -43.49 5.16 -16.33
N ASN A 72 -42.40 5.93 -16.43
CA ASN A 72 -42.34 7.15 -17.25
C ASN A 72 -41.06 7.27 -18.10
N PRO A 73 -40.84 6.36 -19.07
CA PRO A 73 -39.59 6.28 -19.85
C PRO A 73 -39.36 7.46 -20.82
N ARG A 74 -40.34 8.35 -21.03
CA ARG A 74 -40.26 9.48 -21.96
C ARG A 74 -39.76 10.79 -21.33
N ILE A 75 -39.57 10.85 -20.01
CA ILE A 75 -39.31 12.11 -19.28
C ILE A 75 -37.89 12.19 -18.72
N ILE A 76 -37.18 11.06 -18.60
CA ILE A 76 -35.91 11.02 -17.87
C ILE A 76 -34.78 10.56 -18.78
N THR A 77 -33.97 11.51 -19.26
CA THR A 77 -32.72 11.19 -19.95
C THR A 77 -31.67 10.68 -18.95
N PRO A 78 -30.65 9.92 -19.39
CA PRO A 78 -29.56 9.48 -18.51
C PRO A 78 -28.88 10.64 -17.76
N ALA A 79 -28.81 11.82 -18.38
CA ALA A 79 -28.30 13.04 -17.78
C ALA A 79 -29.19 13.55 -16.62
N ALA A 80 -30.51 13.43 -16.74
CA ALA A 80 -31.44 13.81 -15.67
C ALA A 80 -31.33 12.87 -14.45
N LEU A 81 -31.08 11.57 -14.66
CA LEU A 81 -30.84 10.61 -13.58
C LEU A 81 -29.59 10.93 -12.76
N VAL A 82 -28.50 11.32 -13.43
CA VAL A 82 -27.26 11.76 -12.76
C VAL A 82 -27.51 13.04 -11.95
N GLY A 83 -28.27 13.99 -12.49
CA GLY A 83 -28.64 15.22 -11.77
C GLY A 83 -29.50 14.97 -10.53
N TYR A 84 -30.44 14.01 -10.58
CA TYR A 84 -31.27 13.64 -9.44
C TYR A 84 -30.49 12.90 -8.35
N ALA A 85 -29.62 11.95 -8.72
CA ALA A 85 -28.77 11.24 -7.77
C ALA A 85 -27.83 12.19 -7.00
N GLN A 86 -27.24 13.16 -7.69
CA GLN A 86 -26.42 14.20 -7.07
C GLN A 86 -27.25 15.09 -6.12
N SER A 87 -28.49 15.42 -6.49
CA SER A 87 -29.38 16.24 -5.66
C SER A 87 -29.81 15.52 -4.38
N LEU A 88 -30.03 14.20 -4.41
CA LEU A 88 -30.38 13.42 -3.23
C LEU A 88 -29.21 13.28 -2.24
N VAL A 89 -27.97 13.13 -2.73
CA VAL A 89 -26.77 13.20 -1.88
C VAL A 89 -26.66 14.56 -1.19
N ARG A 90 -26.98 15.67 -1.90
CA ARG A 90 -26.99 17.03 -1.33
C ARG A 90 -28.03 17.21 -0.22
N ILE A 91 -29.25 16.68 -0.42
CA ILE A 91 -30.34 16.80 0.55
C ILE A 91 -30.08 15.97 1.80
N VAL A 92 -29.58 14.73 1.62
CA VAL A 92 -29.31 13.82 2.74
C VAL A 92 -28.11 14.27 3.57
N TYR A 93 -27.08 14.86 2.96
CA TYR A 93 -25.83 15.19 3.67
C TYR A 93 -25.56 16.68 3.87
N ARG A 94 -26.42 17.60 3.38
CA ARG A 94 -26.24 19.08 3.47
C ARG A 94 -24.84 19.57 3.05
N LEU A 95 -24.15 18.85 2.15
CA LEU A 95 -22.79 19.23 1.76
C LEU A 95 -22.83 20.34 0.69
N PRO A 96 -22.16 21.49 0.92
CA PRO A 96 -21.96 22.48 -0.14
C PRO A 96 -21.03 21.90 -1.21
N LEU A 97 -21.33 22.18 -2.49
CA LEU A 97 -20.55 21.69 -3.65
C LEU A 97 -19.07 22.12 -3.62
N SER A 98 -18.71 23.13 -2.82
CA SER A 98 -17.34 23.56 -2.57
C SER A 98 -16.51 22.59 -1.71
N GLN A 99 -17.12 21.57 -1.09
CA GLN A 99 -16.44 20.52 -0.34
C GLN A 99 -16.21 19.23 -1.16
N LEU A 100 -16.66 19.18 -2.41
CA LEU A 100 -16.30 18.13 -3.38
C LEU A 100 -14.99 18.44 -4.13
N SER A 101 -14.13 19.29 -3.58
CA SER A 101 -12.72 19.27 -3.94
C SER A 101 -12.10 18.00 -3.36
N TRP A 102 -11.33 17.24 -4.14
CA TRP A 102 -10.46 16.19 -3.61
C TRP A 102 -9.50 16.79 -2.58
N GLN A 103 -9.91 16.84 -1.30
CA GLN A 103 -9.09 17.43 -0.25
C GLN A 103 -7.97 16.43 0.06
N ARG A 104 -6.73 16.92 -0.03
CA ARG A 104 -5.53 16.27 0.48
C ARG A 104 -5.85 15.63 1.85
N PRO A 105 -5.38 14.41 2.15
CA PRO A 105 -5.56 13.85 3.49
C PRO A 105 -5.10 14.88 4.53
N PRO A 106 -5.82 15.01 5.66
CA PRO A 106 -5.46 15.98 6.69
C PRO A 106 -4.01 15.75 7.11
N ALA A 107 -3.27 16.86 7.28
CA ALA A 107 -1.87 16.79 7.67
C ALA A 107 -1.72 15.98 8.96
N VAL A 108 -0.73 15.08 9.02
CA VAL A 108 -0.48 14.30 10.24
C VAL A 108 -0.03 15.23 11.36
N THR A 109 -0.80 15.26 12.44
CA THR A 109 -0.53 16.08 13.64
C THR A 109 0.06 15.29 14.79
N ASP A 110 0.04 13.94 14.74
CA ASP A 110 0.63 13.11 15.79
C ASP A 110 2.16 13.28 15.80
N SER A 111 2.66 13.90 16.88
CA SER A 111 4.09 14.16 17.07
C SER A 111 4.95 12.89 17.00
N ARG A 112 4.41 11.73 17.38
CA ARG A 112 5.10 10.43 17.30
C ARG A 112 5.34 10.04 15.86
N ILE A 113 4.35 10.20 14.99
CA ILE A 113 4.51 9.91 13.55
C ILE A 113 5.49 10.90 12.91
N ILE A 114 5.43 12.19 13.28
CA ILE A 114 6.35 13.21 12.77
C ILE A 114 7.80 12.88 13.17
N ARG A 115 8.06 12.53 14.43
CA ARG A 115 9.38 12.10 14.92
C ARG A 115 9.86 10.83 14.22
N LEU A 116 8.96 9.86 14.04
CA LEU A 116 9.26 8.60 13.36
C LEU A 116 9.64 8.83 11.89
N ARG A 117 8.87 9.66 11.17
CA ARG A 117 9.21 10.09 9.82
C ARG A 117 10.62 10.67 9.79
N ARG A 118 10.90 11.70 10.59
CA ARG A 118 12.24 12.31 10.64
C ARG A 118 13.34 11.29 10.93
N ALA A 119 13.09 10.32 11.80
CA ALA A 119 14.03 9.25 12.12
C ALA A 119 14.32 8.33 10.93
N ILE A 120 13.29 7.88 10.20
CA ILE A 120 13.41 7.05 9.00
C ILE A 120 14.08 7.85 7.88
N ILE A 121 13.57 9.03 7.55
CA ILE A 121 14.07 9.88 6.45
C ILE A 121 15.53 10.28 6.64
N GLY A 122 15.92 10.61 7.87
CA GLY A 122 17.31 10.93 8.19
C GLY A 122 18.28 9.77 7.97
N GLN A 123 17.78 8.54 7.87
CA GLN A 123 18.54 7.35 7.49
C GLN A 123 18.42 7.02 6.00
N GLU A 124 17.24 7.20 5.40
CA GLU A 124 16.97 6.85 4.00
C GLU A 124 17.65 7.78 3.00
N SER A 125 17.50 9.10 3.16
CA SER A 125 17.89 10.08 2.12
C SER A 125 18.59 11.32 2.67
N GLY A 126 18.66 11.47 4.00
CA GLY A 126 19.10 12.74 4.60
C GLY A 126 18.17 13.91 4.24
N ALA A 127 16.88 13.64 4.04
CA ALA A 127 15.86 14.61 3.60
C ALA A 127 15.98 15.10 2.14
N ASN A 128 16.69 14.36 1.28
CA ASN A 128 16.79 14.70 -0.14
C ASN A 128 15.58 14.16 -0.94
N TYR A 129 14.69 15.07 -1.37
CA TYR A 129 13.50 14.76 -2.18
C TYR A 129 13.78 14.22 -3.58
N ARG A 130 14.99 14.42 -4.10
CA ARG A 130 15.41 14.01 -5.45
C ARG A 130 16.38 12.81 -5.43
N ALA A 131 16.64 12.23 -4.26
CA ALA A 131 17.52 11.08 -4.16
C ALA A 131 16.98 9.89 -4.96
N VAL A 132 17.83 9.22 -5.72
CA VAL A 132 17.50 7.95 -6.38
C VAL A 132 18.61 6.97 -6.05
N ASN A 133 18.26 5.85 -5.43
CA ASN A 133 19.24 4.83 -5.12
C ASN A 133 19.74 4.17 -6.41
N PRO A 134 21.05 4.13 -6.69
CA PRO A 134 21.58 3.56 -7.94
C PRO A 134 21.40 2.03 -8.04
N HIS A 135 21.24 1.33 -6.92
CA HIS A 135 21.10 -0.13 -6.88
C HIS A 135 19.64 -0.57 -6.87
N SER A 136 18.82 0.04 -6.01
CA SER A 136 17.41 -0.34 -5.84
C SER A 136 16.44 0.47 -6.68
N GLY A 137 16.83 1.66 -7.15
CA GLY A 137 15.93 2.61 -7.79
C GLY A 137 14.96 3.29 -6.82
N ALA A 138 15.16 3.13 -5.51
CA ALA A 138 14.33 3.73 -4.48
C ALA A 138 14.33 5.27 -4.57
N LEU A 139 13.16 5.88 -4.35
CA LEU A 139 12.86 7.24 -4.77
C LEU A 139 12.69 8.22 -3.60
N GLY A 140 13.36 9.35 -3.74
CA GLY A 140 13.14 10.60 -3.04
C GLY A 140 13.34 10.53 -1.53
N TYR A 141 12.57 11.38 -0.86
CA TYR A 141 12.62 11.68 0.56
C TYR A 141 12.61 10.41 1.41
N GLY A 142 11.74 9.45 1.08
CA GLY A 142 11.59 8.20 1.83
C GLY A 142 12.25 6.96 1.23
N GLN A 143 12.95 7.08 0.10
CA GLN A 143 13.44 5.92 -0.65
C GLN A 143 12.30 4.92 -0.95
N VAL A 144 11.17 5.43 -1.46
CA VAL A 144 10.01 4.60 -1.82
C VAL A 144 10.34 3.81 -3.09
N MET A 145 10.14 2.50 -3.07
CA MET A 145 10.34 1.67 -4.26
C MET A 145 9.39 2.08 -5.40
N PRO A 146 9.85 2.20 -6.66
CA PRO A 146 9.02 2.62 -7.79
C PRO A 146 7.69 1.84 -7.93
N ALA A 147 7.73 0.52 -7.72
CA ALA A 147 6.56 -0.35 -7.80
C ALA A 147 5.46 -0.01 -6.77
N ASN A 148 5.82 0.59 -5.64
CA ASN A 148 4.86 1.00 -4.61
C ASN A 148 4.17 2.33 -4.93
N VAL A 149 4.79 3.19 -5.74
CA VAL A 149 4.34 4.57 -5.96
C VAL A 149 2.88 4.65 -6.44
N PRO A 150 2.46 3.92 -7.49
CA PRO A 150 1.09 4.06 -8.00
C PRO A 150 0.04 3.69 -6.93
N VAL A 151 0.25 2.56 -6.26
CA VAL A 151 -0.70 2.05 -5.25
C VAL A 151 -0.71 2.94 -4.00
N TRP A 152 0.45 3.35 -3.50
CA TRP A 152 0.52 4.14 -2.27
C TRP A 152 -0.02 5.55 -2.47
N THR A 153 0.24 6.17 -3.62
CA THR A 153 -0.30 7.49 -3.95
C THR A 153 -1.80 7.43 -4.21
N GLN A 154 -2.32 6.36 -4.82
CA GLN A 154 -3.77 6.15 -4.92
C GLN A 154 -4.42 6.08 -3.53
N GLN A 155 -3.81 5.35 -2.59
CA GLN A 155 -4.33 5.22 -1.23
C GLN A 155 -4.26 6.55 -0.46
N ALA A 156 -3.15 7.29 -0.57
CA ALA A 156 -2.93 8.49 0.21
C ALA A 156 -3.62 9.72 -0.41
N LEU A 157 -3.62 9.85 -1.73
CA LEU A 157 -3.98 11.07 -2.45
C LEU A 157 -5.25 10.93 -3.29
N GLY A 158 -5.78 9.72 -3.44
CA GLY A 158 -6.90 9.43 -4.34
C GLY A 158 -6.52 9.39 -5.82
N ARG A 159 -5.23 9.49 -6.17
CA ARG A 159 -4.72 9.36 -7.54
C ARG A 159 -3.38 8.63 -7.57
N SER A 160 -3.21 7.75 -8.56
CA SER A 160 -1.93 7.11 -8.86
C SER A 160 -0.97 8.11 -9.52
N LEU A 161 0.26 8.18 -9.01
CA LEU A 161 1.37 8.90 -9.64
C LEU A 161 2.37 7.94 -10.29
N THR A 162 3.06 8.42 -11.32
CA THR A 162 4.28 7.78 -11.83
C THR A 162 5.48 8.10 -10.94
N SER A 163 6.56 7.33 -11.05
CA SER A 163 7.82 7.59 -10.35
C SER A 163 8.34 9.01 -10.57
N GLN A 164 8.26 9.52 -11.81
CA GLN A 164 8.73 10.86 -12.16
C GLN A 164 7.82 11.95 -11.56
N GLN A 165 6.50 11.75 -11.57
CA GLN A 165 5.57 12.68 -10.91
C GLN A 165 5.82 12.72 -9.40
N PHE A 166 6.03 11.56 -8.78
CA PHE A 166 6.32 11.46 -7.35
C PHE A 166 7.64 12.12 -6.96
N LEU A 167 8.72 11.92 -7.73
CA LEU A 167 10.01 12.57 -7.47
C LEU A 167 9.95 14.11 -7.58
N ASN A 168 9.10 14.64 -8.45
CA ASN A 168 8.96 16.08 -8.66
C ASN A 168 7.92 16.75 -7.76
N ASP A 169 7.26 15.99 -6.87
CA ASP A 169 6.21 16.49 -5.98
C ASP A 169 6.57 16.19 -4.51
N PRO A 170 7.37 17.06 -3.84
CA PRO A 170 7.74 16.90 -2.44
C PRO A 170 6.54 16.71 -1.50
N ASP A 171 5.42 17.36 -1.84
CA ASP A 171 4.20 17.35 -1.09
C ASP A 171 3.48 16.00 -1.15
N ALA A 172 3.44 15.39 -2.34
CA ALA A 172 2.96 14.03 -2.53
C ALA A 172 3.85 13.01 -1.81
N GLN A 173 5.18 13.21 -1.81
CA GLN A 173 6.09 12.33 -1.06
C GLN A 173 5.76 12.34 0.42
N ILE A 174 5.70 13.53 1.03
CA ILE A 174 5.38 13.70 2.45
C ILE A 174 4.03 13.05 2.78
N ALA A 175 2.97 13.41 2.04
CA ALA A 175 1.62 12.93 2.32
C ALA A 175 1.50 11.40 2.18
N THR A 176 2.16 10.82 1.17
CA THR A 176 2.18 9.37 0.96
C THR A 176 2.93 8.66 2.08
N ILE A 177 4.11 9.15 2.46
CA ILE A 177 4.92 8.57 3.54
C ILE A 177 4.16 8.66 4.87
N ASP A 178 3.60 9.83 5.18
CA ASP A 178 2.79 10.05 6.39
C ASP A 178 1.62 9.09 6.49
N TYR A 179 0.88 8.93 5.39
CA TYR A 179 -0.25 8.02 5.31
C TYR A 179 0.19 6.57 5.62
N LYS A 180 1.29 6.09 5.01
CA LYS A 180 1.80 4.74 5.26
C LYS A 180 2.36 4.56 6.67
N LEU A 181 3.10 5.53 7.20
CA LEU A 181 3.63 5.45 8.57
C LEU A 181 2.50 5.43 9.60
N GLN A 182 1.44 6.22 9.40
CA GLN A 182 0.26 6.17 10.27
C GLN A 182 -0.48 4.83 10.18
N GLN A 183 -0.56 4.25 8.98
CA GLN A 183 -1.13 2.90 8.81
C GLN A 183 -0.30 1.87 9.59
N TYR A 184 1.01 1.83 9.39
CA TYR A 184 1.91 0.86 10.03
C TYR A 184 1.96 1.04 11.55
N TRP A 185 1.88 2.28 12.03
CA TRP A 185 1.83 2.59 13.45
C TRP A 185 0.57 2.00 14.10
N ARG A 186 -0.60 2.13 13.47
CA ARG A 186 -1.84 1.50 13.92
C ARG A 186 -1.74 -0.03 13.91
N GLU A 187 -1.19 -0.61 12.86
CA GLU A 187 -0.94 -2.06 12.78
C GLU A 187 -0.04 -2.55 13.93
N ALA A 188 1.01 -1.80 14.27
CA ALA A 188 1.92 -2.15 15.36
C ALA A 188 1.29 -1.98 16.75
N GLN A 189 0.49 -0.93 16.96
CA GLN A 189 -0.25 -0.70 18.20
C GLN A 189 -1.25 -1.82 18.52
N ALA A 190 -1.83 -2.44 17.49
CA ALA A 190 -2.72 -3.59 17.68
C ALA A 190 -2.02 -4.82 18.27
N VAL A 191 -0.69 -4.86 18.26
CA VAL A 191 0.12 -6.00 18.73
C VAL A 191 0.83 -5.71 20.05
N THR A 192 1.20 -4.47 20.33
CA THR A 192 1.97 -4.09 21.52
C THR A 192 1.72 -2.63 21.90
N SER A 193 1.74 -2.34 23.20
CA SER A 193 1.67 -0.98 23.74
C SER A 193 3.04 -0.35 23.99
N LYS A 194 4.14 -1.12 23.85
CA LYS A 194 5.50 -0.64 24.08
C LYS A 194 5.95 0.23 22.91
N GLU A 195 6.09 1.53 23.13
CA GLU A 195 6.41 2.50 22.06
C GLU A 195 7.69 2.17 21.30
N ASP A 196 8.75 1.75 21.98
CA ASP A 196 10.00 1.34 21.32
C ASP A 196 9.80 0.15 20.37
N GLU A 197 8.95 -0.80 20.75
CA GLU A 197 8.64 -1.96 19.92
C GLU A 197 7.74 -1.54 18.74
N ILE A 198 6.77 -0.64 18.95
CA ILE A 198 5.96 -0.04 17.89
C ILE A 198 6.88 0.61 16.84
N VAL A 199 7.79 1.49 17.27
CA VAL A 199 8.75 2.18 16.40
C VAL A 199 9.55 1.18 15.57
N ARG A 200 10.07 0.12 16.20
CA ARG A 200 10.86 -0.90 15.51
C ARG A 200 10.02 -1.76 14.55
N ARG A 201 8.77 -2.08 14.89
CA ARG A 201 7.85 -2.80 13.99
C ARG A 201 7.49 -1.97 12.76
N VAL A 202 7.24 -0.67 12.93
CA VAL A 202 7.00 0.24 11.80
C VAL A 202 8.25 0.35 10.92
N ALA A 203 9.43 0.54 11.53
CA ALA A 203 10.69 0.56 10.79
C ALA A 203 10.96 -0.75 10.03
N SER A 204 10.62 -1.91 10.63
CA SER A 204 10.71 -3.22 9.97
C SER A 204 9.77 -3.32 8.77
N LYS A 205 8.52 -2.85 8.92
CA LYS A 205 7.54 -2.80 7.84
C LYS A 205 8.00 -1.89 6.70
N TRP A 206 8.57 -0.72 7.03
CA TRP A 206 9.12 0.22 6.06
C TRP A 206 10.24 -0.41 5.23
N TYR A 207 11.18 -1.07 5.92
CA TYR A 207 12.40 -1.60 5.31
C TYR A 207 12.20 -2.91 4.54
N SER A 208 11.40 -3.83 5.08
CA SER A 208 11.28 -5.20 4.56
C SER A 208 9.87 -5.61 4.17
N GLY A 209 8.87 -4.73 4.34
CA GLY A 209 7.47 -5.08 4.17
C GLY A 209 6.90 -6.04 5.24
N ASN A 210 7.69 -6.47 6.24
CA ASN A 210 7.25 -7.42 7.27
C ASN A 210 7.53 -6.87 8.68
N PRO A 211 6.49 -6.54 9.47
CA PRO A 211 6.66 -5.95 10.80
C PRO A 211 7.13 -6.97 11.85
N ARG A 212 7.02 -8.28 11.59
CA ARG A 212 7.41 -9.35 12.53
C ARG A 212 8.91 -9.58 12.57
N LEU A 213 9.66 -9.07 11.59
CA LEU A 213 11.11 -9.25 11.48
C LEU A 213 11.91 -8.19 12.24
N TRP A 214 11.26 -7.35 13.07
CA TRP A 214 11.87 -6.18 13.70
C TRP A 214 13.11 -6.47 14.56
N ASN A 215 13.28 -7.71 15.03
CA ASN A 215 14.44 -8.16 15.79
C ASN A 215 15.32 -9.17 15.02
N ASN A 216 15.07 -9.39 13.73
CA ASN A 216 15.80 -10.37 12.92
C ASN A 216 17.22 -9.88 12.59
N THR A 217 18.23 -10.63 13.04
CA THR A 217 19.66 -10.32 12.86
C THR A 217 20.27 -10.88 11.59
N ARG A 218 19.50 -11.64 10.78
CA ARG A 218 19.98 -12.23 9.52
C ARG A 218 20.42 -11.13 8.54
N PRO A 219 21.59 -11.26 7.89
CA PRO A 219 22.02 -10.36 6.83
C PRO A 219 20.96 -10.26 5.73
N GLN A 220 20.86 -9.08 5.12
CA GLN A 220 19.95 -8.83 3.99
C GLN A 220 20.78 -8.63 2.73
N PHE A 221 20.23 -9.06 1.59
CA PHE A 221 20.83 -8.84 0.28
C PHE A 221 19.77 -8.36 -0.69
N TYR A 222 20.12 -7.41 -1.55
CA TYR A 222 19.27 -6.98 -2.65
C TYR A 222 20.12 -6.88 -3.90
N LYS A 223 19.79 -7.68 -4.92
CA LYS A 223 20.57 -7.82 -6.17
C LYS A 223 22.07 -8.04 -5.91
N GLY A 224 22.40 -8.92 -4.95
CA GLY A 224 23.78 -9.25 -4.57
C GLY A 224 24.48 -8.22 -3.68
N HIS A 225 23.90 -7.04 -3.44
CA HIS A 225 24.47 -6.04 -2.55
C HIS A 225 24.08 -6.32 -1.09
N PRO A 226 25.03 -6.27 -0.14
CA PRO A 226 24.73 -6.44 1.28
C PRO A 226 24.02 -5.21 1.83
N TYR A 227 23.02 -5.46 2.66
CA TYR A 227 22.28 -4.44 3.39
C TYR A 227 22.28 -4.78 4.90
N PRO A 228 22.08 -3.79 5.78
CA PRO A 228 21.95 -4.04 7.21
C PRO A 228 20.89 -5.11 7.52
N SER A 229 21.13 -5.89 8.57
CA SER A 229 20.06 -6.73 9.12
C SER A 229 18.88 -5.86 9.55
N ILE A 230 17.68 -6.46 9.56
CA ILE A 230 16.46 -5.74 9.94
C ILE A 230 16.55 -5.26 11.40
N ALA A 231 17.15 -6.06 12.29
CA ALA A 231 17.45 -5.64 13.65
C ALA A 231 18.33 -4.38 13.69
N ASN A 232 19.44 -4.35 12.94
CA ASN A 232 20.35 -3.20 12.91
C ASN A 232 19.66 -1.95 12.36
N TYR A 233 18.89 -2.11 11.28
CA TYR A 233 18.11 -1.02 10.68
C TYR A 233 17.13 -0.44 11.70
N THR A 234 16.30 -1.28 12.33
CA THR A 234 15.25 -0.82 13.25
C THR A 234 15.82 -0.20 14.53
N TYR A 235 16.94 -0.71 15.05
CA TYR A 235 17.64 -0.09 16.18
C TYR A 235 18.18 1.30 15.83
N SER A 236 18.75 1.47 14.65
CA SER A 236 19.25 2.78 14.20
C SER A 236 18.11 3.80 14.10
N VAL A 237 16.95 3.41 13.56
CA VAL A 237 15.74 4.25 13.53
C VAL A 237 15.26 4.57 14.95
N LEU A 238 15.18 3.58 15.85
CA LEU A 238 14.77 3.81 17.23
C LEU A 238 15.69 4.81 17.96
N ARG A 239 17.00 4.70 17.76
CA ARG A 239 17.97 5.65 18.34
C ARG A 239 17.77 7.06 17.79
N ARG A 240 17.47 7.22 16.50
CA ARG A 240 17.15 8.53 15.90
C ARG A 240 15.81 9.08 16.41
N TYR A 241 14.83 8.22 16.63
CA TYR A 241 13.52 8.57 17.17
C TYR A 241 13.64 9.16 18.58
N ARG A 242 14.37 8.46 19.48
CA ARG A 242 14.58 8.88 20.88
C ARG A 242 15.42 10.14 21.07
N ARG A 243 16.18 10.57 20.07
CA ARG A 243 16.96 11.84 20.14
C ARG A 243 16.13 13.08 19.82
N GLN A 244 14.90 12.90 19.37
CA GLN A 244 13.99 13.98 18.98
C GLN A 244 12.88 14.21 20.02
N SER A 245 12.93 13.52 21.16
CA SER A 245 12.01 13.67 22.29
C SER A 245 12.51 14.68 23.30
#